data_AF-A0A9W7BZW7-F1
#
_entry.id   AF-A0A9W7BZW7-F1
#
_cell.length_a   1.000
_cell.length_b   1.000
_cell.length_c   1.000
_cell.angle_alpha   90.00
_cell.angle_beta   90.00
_cell.angle_gamma   90.00
#
_symmetry.space_group_name_H-M   'P 1'
#
loop_
_entity.id
_entity.type
_entity.pdbx_description
1 polymer ?
#
loop_
_entity_poly.entity_id
_entity_poly.type
_entity_poly.pdbx_seq_one_letter_code
_entity_poly.pdbx_strand_id
1 'polypeptide(L)'
;MHRPRRLVGKKSKAKKSPFTVRNVFIFLALLFFLSTMRTFGGLHSTEGEEASSIVSSTHASPKLRGYDPLQRAFVSDSIKHTCIAALVSNSDEDVKDLTVALKSLRNLKVGSETKILIFYEEDLTMWHTNKITRSISPHHVDFEHIDFTLFPPFFDPKVEESNWNKRSKWGYQQMIRFWMSRIWDHPAVVENCESVLRIDSDSCFLETTEEGVGLEGLGEGIVYRANKLRKDCGEYTEGLWDLAKSYINEERITVKNPHLWDMARRFWEEKDNHLHKACLPTFYNNFEVTSVAFMRLPEVRKWHSRVSEEEPFGVFRRRWGDAGVRFLTMAMFAEEREIVRTEVKGYEHPCGAPL
;
A
#
# COMPACT_ATOMS: atom_id res chain seq x y z
N MET A 1 38.89 38.63 27.46
CA MET A 1 37.83 39.62 27.10
C MET A 1 36.57 38.86 26.70
N HIS A 2 35.64 38.67 27.64
CA HIS A 2 34.35 38.02 27.39
C HIS A 2 33.25 39.09 27.32
N ARG A 3 32.50 39.12 26.22
CA ARG A 3 31.24 39.88 26.13
C ARG A 3 30.07 38.98 26.50
N PRO A 4 29.10 39.45 27.32
CA PRO A 4 27.93 38.66 27.68
C PRO A 4 26.88 38.71 26.55
N ARG A 5 26.25 37.55 26.28
CA ARG A 5 25.09 37.43 25.38
C ARG A 5 23.83 37.96 26.07
N ARG A 6 23.13 38.90 25.42
CA ARG A 6 21.77 39.35 25.80
C ARG A 6 20.75 38.25 25.49
N LEU A 7 19.98 37.86 26.51
CA LEU A 7 18.77 37.06 26.36
C LEU A 7 17.62 37.97 25.91
N VAL A 8 17.05 37.70 24.73
CA VAL A 8 15.84 38.36 24.23
C VAL A 8 14.64 37.49 24.63
N GLY A 9 13.79 38.01 25.51
CA GLY A 9 12.57 37.35 25.97
C GLY A 9 11.53 37.25 24.85
N LYS A 10 11.06 36.03 24.56
CA LYS A 10 9.88 35.79 23.72
C LYS A 10 8.62 36.03 24.56
N LYS A 11 7.81 37.03 24.19
CA LYS A 11 6.44 37.21 24.70
C LYS A 11 5.53 36.16 24.08
N SER A 12 4.92 35.30 24.89
CA SER A 12 3.84 34.41 24.47
C SER A 12 2.53 35.21 24.36
N LYS A 13 1.86 35.14 23.21
CA LYS A 13 0.49 35.61 23.04
C LYS A 13 -0.43 34.39 23.13
N ALA A 14 -1.19 34.31 24.22
CA ALA A 14 -2.28 33.34 24.37
C ALA A 14 -3.40 33.66 23.37
N LYS A 15 -3.71 32.73 22.47
CA LYS A 15 -4.93 32.77 21.65
C LYS A 15 -6.06 32.15 22.46
N LYS A 16 -7.10 32.94 22.78
CA LYS A 16 -8.40 32.44 23.25
C LYS A 16 -9.18 31.94 22.03
N SER A 17 -9.60 30.68 22.03
CA SER A 17 -10.57 30.14 21.07
C SER A 17 -12.00 30.33 21.61
N PRO A 18 -12.97 30.77 20.79
CA PRO A 18 -14.37 30.75 21.20
C PRO A 18 -14.93 29.32 21.07
N PHE A 19 -15.50 28.82 22.16
CA PHE A 19 -16.36 27.64 22.17
C PHE A 19 -17.70 28.03 21.54
N THR A 20 -18.02 27.49 20.36
CA THR A 20 -19.31 27.73 19.71
C THR A 20 -20.22 26.53 19.91
N VAL A 21 -21.41 26.79 20.47
CA VAL A 21 -22.51 25.87 20.69
C VAL A 21 -23.05 25.36 19.35
N ARG A 22 -22.56 24.20 18.88
CA ARG A 22 -23.12 23.54 17.68
C ARG A 22 -23.39 22.04 17.83
N ASN A 23 -23.07 21.45 18.97
CA ASN A 23 -23.19 19.98 19.17
C ASN A 23 -24.48 19.51 19.86
N VAL A 24 -25.43 20.40 20.16
CA VAL A 24 -26.69 20.00 20.82
C VAL A 24 -27.78 19.58 19.82
N PHE A 25 -27.72 20.00 18.55
CA PHE A 25 -28.76 19.68 17.57
C PHE A 25 -28.60 18.33 16.86
N ILE A 26 -27.40 17.74 16.85
CA ILE A 26 -27.16 16.44 16.19
C ILE A 26 -27.64 15.28 17.08
N PHE A 27 -27.67 15.45 18.40
CA PHE A 27 -28.11 14.40 19.34
C PHE A 27 -29.63 14.19 19.38
N LEU A 28 -30.44 15.17 18.97
CA LEU A 28 -31.91 15.04 18.95
C LEU A 28 -32.45 14.43 17.65
N ALA A 29 -31.71 14.49 16.53
CA ALA A 29 -32.13 13.89 15.26
C ALA A 29 -31.98 12.36 15.25
N LEU A 30 -31.00 11.79 15.96
CA LEU A 30 -30.80 10.34 16.03
C LEU A 30 -31.82 9.60 16.93
N LEU A 31 -32.43 10.30 17.89
CA LEU A 31 -33.47 9.71 18.76
C LEU A 31 -34.83 9.60 18.07
N PHE A 32 -35.09 10.39 17.02
CA PHE A 32 -36.35 10.30 16.27
C PHE A 32 -36.35 9.17 15.22
N PHE A 33 -35.18 8.82 14.68
CA PHE A 33 -35.05 7.77 13.64
C PHE A 33 -35.11 6.34 14.21
N LEU A 34 -34.79 6.15 15.48
CA LEU A 34 -34.85 4.83 16.14
C LEU A 34 -36.25 4.48 16.69
N SER A 35 -37.21 5.42 16.69
CA SER A 35 -38.58 5.16 17.15
C SER A 35 -39.52 4.68 16.04
N THR A 36 -39.17 4.83 14.76
CA THR A 36 -40.03 4.46 13.61
C THR A 36 -39.75 3.07 13.04
N MET A 37 -38.69 2.40 13.47
CA MET A 37 -38.32 1.05 12.99
C MET A 37 -38.91 -0.10 13.82
N ARG A 38 -39.82 0.17 14.77
CA ARG A 38 -40.37 -0.86 15.69
C ARG A 38 -41.84 -1.24 15.49
N THR A 39 -42.48 -0.76 14.43
CA THR A 39 -43.89 -1.06 14.15
C THR A 39 -44.10 -1.31 12.67
N PHE A 40 -43.75 -2.49 12.17
CA PHE A 40 -44.42 -3.15 11.04
C PHE A 40 -43.95 -4.60 10.97
N GLY A 41 -44.65 -5.47 11.71
CA GLY A 41 -44.46 -6.91 11.69
C GLY A 41 -45.71 -7.58 12.19
N GLY A 42 -46.65 -7.88 11.28
CA GLY A 42 -47.86 -8.62 11.62
C GLY A 42 -48.86 -8.77 10.46
N LEU A 43 -49.16 -10.03 10.15
CA LEU A 43 -50.26 -10.57 9.33
C LEU A 43 -50.12 -10.40 7.80
N HIS A 44 -50.43 -11.37 6.93
CA HIS A 44 -51.34 -12.52 7.01
C HIS A 44 -50.90 -13.66 6.07
N SER A 45 -51.21 -14.90 6.44
CA SER A 45 -51.25 -16.10 5.61
C SER A 45 -52.51 -16.16 4.74
N THR A 46 -52.39 -16.62 3.49
CA THR A 46 -53.45 -17.36 2.78
C THR A 46 -52.84 -18.37 1.82
N GLU A 47 -53.46 -19.56 1.85
CA GLU A 47 -53.22 -20.75 1.05
C GLU A 47 -53.49 -20.54 -0.45
N GLY A 48 -52.89 -21.41 -1.27
CA GLY A 48 -53.15 -21.51 -2.70
C GLY A 48 -52.33 -22.64 -3.32
N GLU A 49 -52.91 -23.83 -3.36
CA GLU A 49 -52.48 -24.98 -4.16
C GLU A 49 -52.50 -24.63 -5.66
N GLU A 50 -51.47 -25.01 -6.42
CA GLU A 50 -51.62 -25.86 -7.62
C GLU A 50 -50.27 -26.32 -8.20
N ALA A 51 -50.12 -27.65 -8.19
CA ALA A 51 -49.52 -28.56 -9.16
C ALA A 51 -48.39 -28.11 -10.14
N SER A 52 -47.29 -28.88 -10.05
CA SER A 52 -46.68 -29.62 -11.18
C SER A 52 -46.01 -28.83 -12.32
N SER A 53 -44.68 -28.79 -12.31
CA SER A 53 -43.91 -29.66 -13.23
C SER A 53 -42.42 -29.69 -12.85
N ILE A 54 -41.91 -30.92 -12.84
CA ILE A 54 -40.55 -31.29 -12.48
C ILE A 54 -39.67 -31.14 -13.73
N VAL A 55 -38.67 -30.25 -13.68
CA VAL A 55 -37.48 -30.33 -14.54
C VAL A 55 -36.25 -30.29 -13.64
N SER A 56 -35.73 -31.48 -13.37
CA SER A 56 -34.46 -31.69 -12.69
C SER A 56 -33.32 -31.25 -13.61
N SER A 57 -32.78 -30.06 -13.38
CA SER A 57 -31.51 -29.59 -13.96
C SER A 57 -30.41 -29.83 -12.92
N THR A 58 -29.73 -30.97 -13.02
CA THR A 58 -28.50 -31.24 -12.29
C THR A 58 -27.38 -30.37 -12.88
N HIS A 59 -27.15 -29.19 -12.30
CA HIS A 59 -25.91 -28.45 -12.53
C HIS A 59 -24.76 -29.15 -11.79
N ALA A 60 -24.11 -30.07 -12.50
CA ALA A 60 -22.80 -30.57 -12.15
C ALA A 60 -21.80 -29.40 -12.18
N SER A 61 -21.15 -29.14 -11.04
CA SER A 61 -19.99 -28.26 -10.96
C SER A 61 -18.94 -28.67 -12.00
N PRO A 62 -18.32 -27.73 -12.72
CA PRO A 62 -17.22 -28.06 -13.61
C PRO A 62 -16.08 -28.59 -12.74
N LYS A 63 -15.77 -29.88 -12.91
CA LYS A 63 -14.48 -30.42 -12.46
C LYS A 63 -13.40 -29.56 -13.10
N LEU A 64 -12.62 -28.86 -12.27
CA LEU A 64 -11.37 -28.22 -12.65
C LEU A 64 -10.58 -29.22 -13.49
N ARG A 65 -10.51 -28.98 -14.81
CA ARG A 65 -9.64 -29.74 -15.70
C ARG A 65 -8.23 -29.50 -15.21
N GLY A 66 -7.53 -30.61 -15.01
CA GLY A 66 -6.13 -30.63 -14.64
C GLY A 66 -5.34 -29.66 -15.50
N TYR A 67 -4.60 -28.81 -14.81
CA TYR A 67 -3.52 -28.02 -15.37
C TYR A 67 -2.56 -28.99 -16.07
N ASP A 68 -2.44 -28.90 -17.40
CA ASP A 68 -1.52 -29.70 -18.19
C ASP A 68 -0.15 -28.98 -18.22
N PRO A 69 0.86 -29.47 -17.49
CA PRO A 69 2.16 -28.83 -17.41
C PRO A 69 3.00 -28.96 -18.70
N LEU A 70 2.51 -29.65 -19.74
CA LEU A 70 3.30 -29.98 -20.93
C LEU A 70 3.03 -29.08 -22.15
N GLN A 71 2.20 -28.04 -22.03
CA GLN A 71 1.97 -27.06 -23.11
C GLN A 71 2.68 -25.70 -22.91
N ARG A 72 3.84 -25.67 -22.23
CA ARG A 72 4.78 -24.55 -22.42
C ARG A 72 5.48 -24.72 -23.77
N ALA A 73 4.82 -24.23 -24.83
CA ALA A 73 5.51 -23.90 -26.06
C ALA A 73 6.67 -22.95 -25.73
N PHE A 74 7.83 -23.19 -26.35
CA PHE A 74 9.06 -22.41 -26.25
C PHE A 74 8.85 -20.95 -26.69
N VAL A 75 8.14 -20.16 -25.89
CA VAL A 75 8.44 -18.75 -25.75
C VAL A 75 9.80 -18.76 -25.06
N SER A 76 10.80 -18.16 -25.70
CA SER A 76 12.08 -17.85 -25.06
C SER A 76 11.76 -17.32 -23.66
N ASP A 77 12.04 -18.13 -22.61
CA ASP A 77 11.93 -17.72 -21.21
C ASP A 77 12.95 -16.59 -21.03
N SER A 78 12.60 -15.38 -21.47
CA SER A 78 13.34 -14.18 -21.16
C SER A 78 13.34 -14.14 -19.65
N ILE A 79 14.51 -14.37 -19.05
CA ILE A 79 14.68 -14.37 -17.61
C ILE A 79 14.13 -13.03 -17.13
N LYS A 80 12.96 -13.05 -16.48
CA LYS A 80 12.38 -11.84 -15.93
C LYS A 80 13.27 -11.44 -14.77
N HIS A 81 13.65 -10.18 -14.70
CA HIS A 81 14.57 -9.68 -13.68
C HIS A 81 13.81 -8.83 -12.66
N THR A 82 14.49 -8.48 -11.56
CA THR A 82 14.00 -7.42 -10.68
C THR A 82 14.05 -6.08 -11.40
N CYS A 83 12.93 -5.37 -11.43
CA CYS A 83 12.88 -3.97 -11.81
C CYS A 83 13.04 -3.07 -10.58
N ILE A 84 13.66 -1.90 -10.75
CA ILE A 84 13.64 -0.84 -9.74
C ILE A 84 12.50 0.11 -10.07
N ALA A 85 11.62 0.40 -9.12
CA ALA A 85 10.50 1.31 -9.30
C ALA A 85 10.58 2.48 -8.32
N ALA A 86 10.32 3.68 -8.83
CA ALA A 86 10.13 4.88 -8.03
C ALA A 86 8.89 5.64 -8.51
N LEU A 87 8.25 6.36 -7.59
CA LEU A 87 7.15 7.28 -7.88
C LEU A 87 7.60 8.70 -7.55
N VAL A 88 7.43 9.63 -8.49
CA VAL A 88 7.90 11.00 -8.35
C VAL A 88 6.83 12.00 -8.80
N SER A 89 6.76 13.15 -8.12
CA SER A 89 5.96 14.27 -8.61
C SER A 89 6.77 15.13 -9.60
N ASN A 90 6.11 16.07 -10.26
CA ASN A 90 6.78 17.05 -11.12
C ASN A 90 7.45 18.20 -10.34
N SER A 91 7.51 18.14 -9.01
CA SER A 91 8.20 19.19 -8.23
C SER A 91 9.72 19.08 -8.36
N ASP A 92 10.38 20.23 -8.49
CA ASP A 92 11.85 20.29 -8.63
C ASP A 92 12.60 19.61 -7.48
N GLU A 93 12.06 19.69 -6.26
CA GLU A 93 12.65 19.08 -5.07
C GLU A 93 12.55 17.56 -5.11
N ASP A 94 11.40 16.98 -5.45
CA ASP A 94 11.27 15.52 -5.60
C ASP A 94 12.15 14.98 -6.73
N VAL A 95 12.23 15.70 -7.85
CA VAL A 95 13.12 15.31 -8.96
C VAL A 95 14.58 15.39 -8.54
N LYS A 96 14.95 16.38 -7.72
CA LYS A 96 16.29 16.50 -7.15
C LYS A 96 16.58 15.35 -6.17
N ASP A 97 15.65 15.02 -5.28
CA ASP A 97 15.80 13.92 -4.34
C ASP A 97 15.92 12.59 -5.09
N LEU A 98 15.06 12.35 -6.08
CA LEU A 98 15.13 11.14 -6.92
C LEU A 98 16.47 11.04 -7.66
N THR A 99 17.01 12.17 -8.14
CA THR A 99 18.35 12.20 -8.76
C THR A 99 19.44 11.73 -7.78
N VAL A 100 19.34 12.10 -6.49
CA VAL A 100 20.26 11.63 -5.44
C VAL A 100 20.05 10.15 -5.18
N ALA A 101 18.80 9.70 -5.04
CA ALA A 101 18.43 8.31 -4.86
C ALA A 101 18.99 7.42 -5.96
N LEU A 102 18.77 7.80 -7.22
CA LEU A 102 19.26 7.08 -8.39
C LEU A 102 20.78 7.04 -8.43
N LYS A 103 21.49 8.16 -8.22
CA LYS A 103 22.96 8.15 -8.16
C LYS A 103 23.51 7.19 -7.09
N SER A 104 22.78 7.04 -5.98
CA SER A 104 23.17 6.13 -4.90
C SER A 104 23.08 4.65 -5.29
N LEU A 105 22.32 4.30 -6.34
CA LEU A 105 22.21 2.92 -6.84
C LEU A 105 23.54 2.33 -7.33
N ARG A 106 24.57 3.16 -7.58
CA ARG A 106 25.95 2.69 -7.79
C ARG A 106 26.45 1.78 -6.66
N ASN A 107 25.90 1.93 -5.46
CA ASN A 107 26.23 1.13 -4.28
C ASN A 107 25.48 -0.21 -4.22
N LEU A 108 24.50 -0.45 -5.09
CA LEU A 108 23.74 -1.70 -5.17
C LEU A 108 24.26 -2.70 -6.21
N LYS A 109 25.32 -2.39 -6.98
CA LYS A 109 25.80 -3.22 -8.10
C LYS A 109 24.66 -3.56 -9.08
N VAL A 110 23.86 -2.56 -9.47
CA VAL A 110 22.76 -2.73 -10.44
C VAL A 110 23.29 -3.29 -11.77
N GLY A 111 22.69 -4.37 -12.26
CA GLY A 111 23.06 -4.97 -13.55
C GLY A 111 22.66 -4.08 -14.73
N SER A 112 23.34 -4.19 -15.87
CA SER A 112 22.99 -3.43 -17.09
C SER A 112 21.57 -3.71 -17.57
N GLU A 113 21.07 -4.93 -17.33
CA GLU A 113 19.74 -5.39 -17.73
C GLU A 113 18.62 -4.98 -16.76
N THR A 114 18.96 -4.43 -15.60
CA THR A 114 17.96 -4.00 -14.62
C THR A 114 17.21 -2.78 -15.14
N LYS A 115 15.90 -2.94 -15.37
CA LYS A 115 15.03 -1.83 -15.76
C LYS A 115 14.74 -0.92 -14.57
N ILE A 116 14.75 0.38 -14.84
CA ILE A 116 14.41 1.41 -13.86
C ILE A 116 13.13 2.11 -14.36
N LEU A 117 12.03 1.88 -13.64
CA LEU A 117 10.72 2.40 -13.95
C LEU A 117 10.43 3.63 -13.07
N ILE A 118 10.22 4.78 -13.69
CA ILE A 118 9.86 6.02 -13.01
C ILE A 118 8.41 6.33 -13.29
N PHE A 119 7.56 6.10 -12.29
CA PHE A 119 6.16 6.43 -12.33
C PHE A 119 5.93 7.90 -11.98
N TYR A 120 4.99 8.55 -12.68
CA TYR A 120 4.67 9.97 -12.44
C TYR A 120 3.21 10.28 -12.75
N GLU A 121 2.59 11.14 -11.93
CA GLU A 121 1.18 11.56 -12.06
C GLU A 121 1.00 12.79 -12.96
N GLU A 122 1.88 13.79 -12.83
CA GLU A 122 1.79 15.05 -13.56
C GLU A 122 2.94 15.16 -14.56
N ASP A 123 2.73 15.92 -15.65
CA ASP A 123 3.72 16.04 -16.72
C ASP A 123 5.13 16.39 -16.21
N LEU A 124 6.05 15.43 -16.36
CA LEU A 124 7.47 15.68 -16.22
C LEU A 124 7.94 16.46 -17.45
N THR A 125 8.49 17.65 -17.23
CA THR A 125 9.10 18.43 -18.30
C THR A 125 10.28 17.67 -18.94
N MET A 126 10.63 18.04 -20.17
CA MET A 126 11.85 17.57 -20.83
C MET A 126 13.12 17.81 -19.98
N TRP A 127 13.12 18.85 -19.15
CA TRP A 127 14.23 19.11 -18.23
C TRP A 127 14.28 18.07 -17.10
N HIS A 128 13.13 17.72 -16.52
CA HIS A 128 13.03 16.69 -15.48
C HIS A 128 13.52 15.33 -15.99
N THR A 129 12.98 14.87 -17.12
CA THR A 129 13.34 13.56 -17.68
C THR A 129 14.83 13.48 -18.01
N ASN A 130 15.39 14.51 -18.66
CA ASN A 130 16.83 14.58 -18.94
C ASN A 130 17.69 14.57 -17.67
N LYS A 131 17.26 15.26 -16.61
CA LYS A 131 17.99 15.28 -15.33
C LYS A 131 17.99 13.91 -14.67
N ILE A 132 16.86 13.22 -14.66
CA ILE A 132 16.69 11.86 -14.13
C ILE A 132 17.54 10.87 -14.93
N THR A 133 17.43 10.85 -16.26
CA THR A 133 18.19 9.94 -17.13
C THR A 133 19.70 10.10 -16.96
N ARG A 134 20.20 11.34 -16.86
CA ARG A 134 21.64 11.59 -16.63
C ARG A 134 22.14 11.12 -15.27
N SER A 135 21.26 11.01 -14.27
CA SER A 135 21.63 10.66 -12.90
C SER A 135 22.02 9.20 -12.72
N ILE A 136 21.59 8.35 -13.65
CA ILE A 136 21.71 6.88 -13.56
C ILE A 136 22.39 6.26 -14.79
N SER A 137 22.98 7.08 -15.66
CA SER A 137 23.76 6.61 -16.79
C SER A 137 24.87 5.65 -16.32
N PRO A 138 25.07 4.49 -16.98
CA PRO A 138 24.56 4.13 -18.32
C PRO A 138 23.21 3.39 -18.34
N HIS A 139 22.52 3.23 -17.21
CA HIS A 139 21.26 2.47 -17.17
C HIS A 139 20.12 3.15 -17.93
N HIS A 140 19.26 2.34 -18.53
CA HIS A 140 18.04 2.81 -19.17
C HIS A 140 16.95 3.13 -18.14
N VAL A 141 16.17 4.16 -18.42
CA VAL A 141 15.05 4.60 -17.57
C VAL A 141 13.80 4.70 -18.42
N ASP A 142 12.77 3.97 -18.01
CA ASP A 142 11.42 4.05 -18.58
C ASP A 142 10.58 5.00 -17.73
N PHE A 143 9.85 5.91 -18.38
CA PHE A 143 8.97 6.87 -17.71
C PHE A 143 7.52 6.45 -17.94
N GLU A 144 6.81 6.15 -16.86
CA GLU A 144 5.47 5.56 -16.89
C GLU A 144 4.44 6.52 -16.27
N HIS A 145 3.55 7.06 -17.10
CA HIS A 145 2.51 7.95 -16.63
C HIS A 145 1.40 7.16 -15.90
N ILE A 146 0.94 7.68 -14.76
CA ILE A 146 -0.16 7.10 -13.98
C ILE A 146 -1.31 8.10 -13.82
N ASP A 147 -2.54 7.62 -13.91
CA ASP A 147 -3.73 8.46 -13.75
C ASP A 147 -4.29 8.37 -12.33
N PHE A 148 -4.00 9.37 -11.50
CA PHE A 148 -4.53 9.52 -10.14
C PHE A 148 -5.88 10.25 -10.08
N THR A 149 -6.48 10.56 -11.23
CA THR A 149 -7.85 11.08 -11.30
C THR A 149 -8.90 9.97 -11.28
N LEU A 150 -8.47 8.71 -11.43
CA LEU A 150 -9.35 7.54 -11.36
C LEU A 150 -9.60 7.12 -9.91
N PHE A 151 -10.88 7.09 -9.50
CA PHE A 151 -11.31 6.64 -8.18
C PHE A 151 -12.10 5.32 -8.29
N PRO A 152 -12.20 4.54 -7.20
CA PRO A 152 -13.07 3.37 -7.18
C PRO A 152 -14.52 3.72 -7.56
N PRO A 153 -15.27 2.79 -8.16
CA PRO A 153 -16.71 2.95 -8.31
C PRO A 153 -17.36 3.31 -6.97
N PHE A 154 -18.35 4.21 -7.00
CA PHE A 154 -19.10 4.68 -5.82
C PHE A 154 -18.33 5.54 -4.81
N PHE A 155 -17.05 5.82 -5.03
CA PHE A 155 -16.31 6.85 -4.30
C PHE A 155 -16.39 8.18 -5.06
N ASP A 156 -17.03 9.20 -4.47
CA ASP A 156 -17.09 10.54 -5.08
C ASP A 156 -16.04 11.49 -4.45
N PRO A 157 -14.90 11.75 -5.12
CA PRO A 157 -13.84 12.60 -4.58
C PRO A 157 -14.24 14.08 -4.40
N LYS A 158 -15.37 14.50 -4.99
CA LYS A 158 -15.91 15.87 -4.88
C LYS A 158 -16.74 16.04 -3.61
N VAL A 159 -17.43 14.99 -3.17
CA VAL A 159 -18.28 15.00 -1.97
C VAL A 159 -17.51 14.53 -0.73
N GLU A 160 -16.63 13.55 -0.90
CA GLU A 160 -15.81 13.01 0.19
C GLU A 160 -14.76 14.01 0.66
N GLU A 161 -14.43 13.99 1.94
CA GLU A 161 -13.37 14.81 2.52
C GLU A 161 -12.12 13.98 2.77
N SER A 162 -10.97 14.57 2.43
CA SER A 162 -9.69 13.92 2.67
C SER A 162 -9.20 14.27 4.08
N ASN A 163 -8.90 13.24 4.87
CA ASN A 163 -8.29 13.41 6.20
C ASN A 163 -6.80 13.75 6.14
N TRP A 164 -6.21 13.81 4.93
CA TRP A 164 -4.80 14.09 4.74
C TRP A 164 -4.55 14.77 3.40
N ASN A 165 -4.01 15.99 3.43
CA ASN A 165 -3.69 16.74 2.22
C ASN A 165 -2.19 17.02 2.15
N LYS A 166 -1.52 16.36 1.21
CA LYS A 166 -0.11 16.64 0.85
C LYS A 166 -0.06 16.80 -0.66
N ARG A 167 0.27 18.00 -1.13
CA ARG A 167 0.34 18.44 -2.55
C ARG A 167 -1.02 18.56 -3.25
N SER A 168 -1.85 17.52 -3.19
CA SER A 168 -3.23 17.53 -3.69
C SER A 168 -4.19 16.90 -2.67
N LYS A 169 -5.50 17.13 -2.86
CA LYS A 169 -6.54 16.63 -1.95
C LYS A 169 -6.44 15.11 -1.73
N TRP A 170 -6.12 14.34 -2.78
CA TRP A 170 -6.13 12.88 -2.77
C TRP A 170 -4.78 12.24 -3.14
N GLY A 171 -3.74 13.03 -3.45
CA GLY A 171 -2.49 12.51 -4.01
C GLY A 171 -1.79 11.50 -3.10
N TYR A 172 -1.82 11.71 -1.78
CA TYR A 172 -1.22 10.76 -0.84
C TYR A 172 -1.99 9.43 -0.78
N GLN A 173 -3.31 9.47 -0.80
CA GLN A 173 -4.17 8.27 -0.82
C GLN A 173 -4.04 7.52 -2.15
N GLN A 174 -3.91 8.25 -3.27
CA GLN A 174 -3.66 7.63 -4.57
C GLN A 174 -2.26 7.00 -4.64
N MET A 175 -1.24 7.62 -4.04
CA MET A 175 0.07 6.99 -3.87
C MET A 175 -0.02 5.68 -3.08
N ILE A 176 -0.74 5.67 -1.95
CA ILE A 176 -0.97 4.46 -1.15
C ILE A 176 -1.65 3.39 -2.02
N ARG A 177 -2.75 3.72 -2.70
CA ARG A 177 -3.49 2.80 -3.57
C ARG A 177 -2.60 2.27 -4.70
N PHE A 178 -1.75 3.13 -5.27
CA PHE A 178 -0.84 2.75 -6.35
C PHE A 178 0.14 1.66 -5.92
N TRP A 179 0.88 1.87 -4.83
CA TRP A 179 1.84 0.89 -4.32
C TRP A 179 1.19 -0.34 -3.70
N MET A 180 -0.05 -0.20 -3.21
CA MET A 180 -0.79 -1.33 -2.66
C MET A 180 -1.27 -2.27 -3.76
N SER A 181 -1.94 -1.77 -4.80
CA SER A 181 -2.66 -2.62 -5.76
C SER A 181 -2.40 -2.31 -7.24
N ARG A 182 -2.24 -1.04 -7.63
CA ARG A 182 -2.25 -0.66 -9.06
C ARG A 182 -0.95 -0.97 -9.79
N ILE A 183 0.20 -0.85 -9.11
CA ILE A 183 1.50 -1.12 -9.73
C ILE A 183 1.60 -2.56 -10.26
N TRP A 184 0.95 -3.52 -9.60
CA TRP A 184 0.99 -4.94 -9.98
C TRP A 184 0.23 -5.27 -11.26
N ASP A 185 -0.58 -4.34 -11.75
CA ASP A 185 -1.30 -4.42 -13.02
C ASP A 185 -0.75 -3.50 -14.10
N HIS A 186 0.29 -2.74 -13.79
CA HIS A 186 0.89 -1.85 -14.76
C HIS A 186 1.59 -2.65 -15.87
N PRO A 187 1.33 -2.38 -17.17
CA PRO A 187 1.92 -3.15 -18.28
C PRO A 187 3.44 -3.25 -18.19
N ALA A 188 4.13 -2.13 -17.94
CA ALA A 188 5.59 -2.10 -17.75
C ALA A 188 6.10 -3.05 -16.65
N VAL A 189 5.31 -3.28 -15.60
CA VAL A 189 5.68 -4.21 -14.52
C VAL A 189 5.37 -5.66 -14.90
N VAL A 190 4.18 -5.92 -15.42
CA VAL A 190 3.70 -7.28 -15.74
C VAL A 190 4.53 -7.92 -16.84
N GLU A 191 4.89 -7.13 -17.86
CA GLU A 191 5.61 -7.60 -19.03
C GLU A 191 7.08 -7.84 -18.72
N ASN A 192 7.69 -7.00 -17.87
CA ASN A 192 9.15 -6.94 -17.74
C ASN A 192 9.72 -7.43 -16.41
N CYS A 193 8.91 -7.52 -15.36
CA CYS A 193 9.42 -7.69 -14.00
C CYS A 193 8.97 -9.02 -13.39
N GLU A 194 9.92 -9.75 -12.78
CA GLU A 194 9.60 -10.86 -11.87
C GLU A 194 9.30 -10.33 -10.48
N SER A 195 10.14 -9.39 -10.02
CA SER A 195 10.01 -8.66 -8.78
C SER A 195 10.21 -7.17 -9.00
N VAL A 196 9.71 -6.38 -8.05
CA VAL A 196 9.90 -4.93 -8.01
C VAL A 196 10.65 -4.59 -6.74
N LEU A 197 11.83 -3.97 -6.87
CA LEU A 197 12.49 -3.21 -5.82
C LEU A 197 11.90 -1.79 -5.81
N ARG A 198 11.08 -1.49 -4.82
CA ARG A 198 10.60 -0.13 -4.59
C ARG A 198 11.68 0.70 -3.89
N ILE A 199 11.90 1.91 -4.40
CA ILE A 199 12.59 2.99 -3.70
C ILE A 199 11.70 4.25 -3.73
N ASP A 200 11.62 4.95 -2.61
CA ASP A 200 11.00 6.28 -2.58
C ASP A 200 11.98 7.35 -3.12
N SER A 201 11.46 8.50 -3.57
CA SER A 201 12.28 9.54 -4.21
C SER A 201 13.40 10.08 -3.33
N ASP A 202 13.23 10.06 -2.01
CA ASP A 202 14.19 10.50 -1.00
C ASP A 202 14.93 9.33 -0.32
N SER A 203 14.95 8.15 -0.93
CA SER A 203 15.77 7.00 -0.48
C SER A 203 17.23 7.14 -0.91
N CYS A 204 18.19 6.61 -0.16
CA CYS A 204 19.56 6.46 -0.67
C CYS A 204 20.33 5.29 -0.06
N PHE A 205 21.34 4.83 -0.80
CA PHE A 205 22.31 3.81 -0.37
C PHE A 205 23.66 4.48 -0.13
N LEU A 206 24.10 4.57 1.12
CA LEU A 206 25.34 5.23 1.53
C LEU A 206 26.56 4.32 1.47
N GLU A 207 26.36 3.01 1.59
CA GLU A 207 27.43 2.01 1.59
C GLU A 207 27.20 1.01 0.46
N THR A 208 28.30 0.50 -0.11
CA THR A 208 28.21 -0.64 -1.04
C THR A 208 27.64 -1.84 -0.30
N THR A 209 26.57 -2.41 -0.85
CA THR A 209 25.95 -3.61 -0.29
C THR A 209 26.72 -4.84 -0.74
N GLU A 210 27.08 -5.72 0.21
CA GLU A 210 28.09 -6.75 -0.06
C GLU A 210 27.60 -7.81 -1.05
N GLU A 211 26.32 -8.20 -1.05
CA GLU A 211 25.71 -9.06 -2.09
C GLU A 211 24.16 -9.02 -2.07
N GLY A 212 23.55 -9.02 -3.27
CA GLY A 212 22.18 -9.43 -3.53
C GLY A 212 21.06 -8.74 -2.75
N VAL A 213 20.92 -7.40 -2.80
CA VAL A 213 19.81 -6.64 -2.18
C VAL A 213 18.44 -6.90 -2.85
N GLY A 214 18.35 -7.96 -3.68
CA GLY A 214 17.17 -8.38 -4.42
C GLY A 214 17.24 -8.10 -5.92
N LEU A 215 18.39 -7.67 -6.44
CA LEU A 215 18.59 -7.37 -7.86
C LEU A 215 18.80 -8.62 -8.74
N GLU A 216 19.32 -9.69 -8.15
CA GLU A 216 19.40 -11.02 -8.79
C GLU A 216 18.06 -11.78 -8.73
N GLY A 217 16.97 -11.08 -8.39
CA GLY A 217 15.70 -11.67 -7.99
C GLY A 217 15.60 -11.81 -6.46
N LEU A 218 14.42 -12.24 -6.00
CA LEU A 218 14.18 -12.52 -4.59
C LEU A 218 14.83 -13.83 -4.11
N GLY A 219 15.27 -14.68 -5.04
CA GLY A 219 15.62 -16.08 -4.77
C GLY A 219 14.41 -17.00 -4.89
N GLU A 220 14.66 -18.29 -5.09
CA GLU A 220 13.60 -19.29 -5.26
C GLU A 220 12.71 -19.37 -4.01
N GLY A 221 11.40 -19.26 -4.20
CA GLY A 221 10.41 -19.37 -3.12
C GLY A 221 10.27 -18.13 -2.22
N ILE A 222 11.01 -17.06 -2.46
CA ILE A 222 10.86 -15.80 -1.72
C ILE A 222 9.88 -14.89 -2.44
N VAL A 223 8.89 -14.37 -1.73
CA VAL A 223 7.85 -13.47 -2.29
C VAL A 223 7.99 -12.04 -1.81
N TYR A 224 8.70 -11.83 -0.70
CA TYR A 224 8.82 -10.50 -0.10
C TYR A 224 10.11 -10.32 0.70
N ARG A 225 10.75 -9.16 0.53
CA ARG A 225 11.86 -8.69 1.36
C ARG A 225 11.54 -7.32 1.93
N ALA A 226 11.55 -7.23 3.26
CA ALA A 226 11.40 -5.99 4.00
C ALA A 226 12.72 -5.51 4.58
N ASN A 227 12.88 -4.20 4.71
CA ASN A 227 14.02 -3.59 5.38
C ASN A 227 13.88 -3.60 6.91
N LYS A 228 12.87 -2.90 7.44
CA LYS A 228 12.66 -2.70 8.88
C LYS A 228 11.21 -2.91 9.27
N LEU A 229 10.97 -3.29 10.51
CA LEU A 229 9.65 -3.20 11.12
C LEU A 229 9.46 -1.83 11.77
N ARG A 230 8.27 -1.27 11.59
CA ARG A 230 7.78 -0.06 12.26
C ARG A 230 6.40 -0.36 12.84
N LYS A 231 5.77 0.67 13.39
CA LYS A 231 4.38 0.62 13.82
C LYS A 231 3.67 1.89 13.40
N ASP A 232 2.42 1.74 12.98
CA ASP A 232 1.48 2.85 12.81
C ASP A 232 0.39 2.72 13.88
N CYS A 233 -0.17 3.85 14.30
CA CYS A 233 -1.13 3.89 15.41
C CYS A 233 -2.22 4.94 15.17
N GLY A 234 -3.35 4.76 15.87
CA GLY A 234 -4.43 5.74 15.92
C GLY A 234 -5.34 5.70 14.72
N GLU A 235 -5.72 6.88 14.23
CA GLU A 235 -6.71 7.03 13.16
C GLU A 235 -6.29 6.33 11.85
N TYR A 236 -4.98 6.20 11.60
CA TYR A 236 -4.42 5.57 10.39
C TYR A 236 -4.47 4.04 10.39
N THR A 237 -4.75 3.45 11.54
CA THR A 237 -4.90 1.99 11.71
C THR A 237 -6.31 1.61 12.14
N GLU A 238 -7.16 2.59 12.42
CA GLU A 238 -8.49 2.37 12.96
C GLU A 238 -9.37 1.55 12.01
N GLY A 239 -9.88 0.42 12.50
CA GLY A 239 -10.70 -0.53 11.75
C GLY A 239 -9.96 -1.42 10.74
N LEU A 240 -8.66 -1.20 10.49
CA LEU A 240 -7.90 -2.04 9.54
C LEU A 240 -7.76 -3.48 10.06
N TRP A 241 -7.44 -3.64 11.34
CA TRP A 241 -7.36 -4.95 11.98
C TRP A 241 -8.72 -5.67 12.01
N ASP A 242 -9.77 -4.94 12.36
CA ASP A 242 -11.12 -5.51 12.42
C ASP A 242 -11.56 -5.98 11.03
N LEU A 243 -11.30 -5.17 10.00
CA LEU A 243 -11.54 -5.54 8.60
C LEU A 243 -10.78 -6.82 8.23
N ALA A 244 -9.49 -6.91 8.55
CA ALA A 244 -8.68 -8.09 8.23
C ALA A 244 -9.21 -9.36 8.92
N LYS A 245 -9.57 -9.28 10.20
CA LYS A 245 -10.18 -10.41 10.93
C LYS A 245 -11.50 -10.85 10.30
N SER A 246 -12.41 -9.91 10.01
CA SER A 246 -13.69 -10.26 9.39
C SER A 246 -13.49 -10.84 7.98
N TYR A 247 -12.58 -10.28 7.20
CA TYR A 247 -12.26 -10.76 5.86
C TYR A 247 -11.77 -12.22 5.86
N ILE A 248 -10.86 -12.58 6.77
CA ILE A 248 -10.39 -13.98 6.89
C ILE A 248 -11.54 -14.94 7.19
N ASN A 249 -12.46 -14.54 8.07
CA ASN A 249 -13.61 -15.37 8.43
C ASN A 249 -14.61 -15.50 7.27
N GLU A 250 -14.93 -14.39 6.60
CA GLU A 250 -15.85 -14.31 5.48
C GLU A 250 -15.36 -15.14 4.28
N GLU A 251 -14.08 -15.01 3.96
CA GLU A 251 -13.43 -15.70 2.84
C GLU A 251 -12.88 -17.09 3.21
N ARG A 252 -13.03 -17.50 4.47
CA ARG A 252 -12.52 -18.78 5.02
C ARG A 252 -11.02 -18.97 4.73
N ILE A 253 -10.25 -17.89 4.85
CA ILE A 253 -8.80 -17.91 4.62
C ILE A 253 -8.12 -18.62 5.78
N THR A 254 -7.19 -19.52 5.47
CA THR A 254 -6.25 -20.05 6.47
C THR A 254 -5.01 -19.16 6.48
N VAL A 255 -4.75 -18.51 7.61
CA VAL A 255 -3.55 -17.67 7.82
C VAL A 255 -2.28 -18.48 7.52
N LYS A 256 -1.48 -18.01 6.56
CA LYS A 256 -0.23 -18.66 6.14
C LYS A 256 0.96 -18.35 7.04
N ASN A 257 0.98 -17.19 7.70
CA ASN A 257 2.02 -16.84 8.66
C ASN A 257 1.41 -16.50 10.04
N PRO A 258 1.19 -17.52 10.90
CA PRO A 258 0.59 -17.33 12.21
C PRO A 258 1.44 -16.45 13.13
N HIS A 259 2.77 -16.38 12.94
CA HIS A 259 3.66 -15.54 13.73
C HIS A 259 3.45 -14.05 13.46
N LEU A 260 3.37 -13.63 12.20
CA LEU A 260 3.06 -12.25 11.85
C LEU A 260 1.61 -11.89 12.20
N TRP A 261 0.66 -12.82 12.03
CA TRP A 261 -0.72 -12.60 12.42
C TRP A 261 -0.88 -12.37 13.94
N ASP A 262 -0.22 -13.20 14.75
CA ASP A 262 -0.17 -13.03 16.20
C ASP A 262 0.52 -11.72 16.60
N MET A 263 1.60 -11.33 15.91
CA MET A 263 2.24 -10.03 16.11
C MET A 263 1.27 -8.87 15.86
N ALA A 264 0.51 -8.89 14.76
CA ALA A 264 -0.50 -7.85 14.48
C ALA A 264 -1.59 -7.82 15.55
N ARG A 265 -2.07 -8.98 16.00
CA ARG A 265 -3.03 -9.09 17.10
C ARG A 265 -2.50 -8.44 18.38
N ARG A 266 -1.28 -8.77 18.79
CA ARG A 266 -0.69 -8.24 20.03
C ARG A 266 -0.52 -6.72 19.96
N PHE A 267 0.00 -6.18 18.87
CA PHE A 267 0.11 -4.72 18.69
C PHE A 267 -1.26 -4.00 18.72
N TRP A 268 -2.30 -4.67 18.27
CA TRP A 268 -3.66 -4.14 18.31
C TRP A 268 -4.27 -4.16 19.72
N GLU A 269 -4.09 -5.27 20.45
CA GLU A 269 -4.63 -5.49 21.79
C GLU A 269 -3.85 -4.75 22.88
N GLU A 270 -2.52 -4.74 22.78
CA GLU A 270 -1.59 -3.96 23.58
C GLU A 270 -1.66 -2.51 23.12
N LYS A 271 -2.75 -1.81 23.49
CA LYS A 271 -2.85 -0.36 23.30
C LYS A 271 -1.56 0.28 23.81
N ASP A 272 -0.96 1.15 23.01
CA ASP A 272 0.26 1.84 23.43
C ASP A 272 -0.03 2.58 24.73
N ASN A 273 0.62 2.16 25.83
CA ASN A 273 0.38 2.67 27.17
C ASN A 273 0.57 4.19 27.27
N HIS A 274 1.29 4.81 26.32
CA HIS A 274 1.50 6.25 26.29
C HIS A 274 0.47 7.02 25.46
N LEU A 275 -0.21 6.37 24.52
CA LEU A 275 -1.13 7.03 23.58
C LEU A 275 -2.57 6.52 23.68
N HIS A 276 -2.81 5.40 24.34
CA HIS A 276 -4.08 4.68 24.40
C HIS A 276 -4.71 4.42 23.02
N LYS A 277 -3.87 4.35 21.98
CA LYS A 277 -4.29 4.13 20.60
C LYS A 277 -3.94 2.70 20.18
N ALA A 278 -4.85 2.08 19.43
CA ALA A 278 -4.55 0.81 18.78
C ALA A 278 -3.49 1.02 17.70
N CYS A 279 -2.58 0.06 17.57
CA CYS A 279 -1.47 0.10 16.63
C CYS A 279 -1.45 -1.15 15.76
N LEU A 280 -0.74 -1.08 14.64
CA LEU A 280 -0.39 -2.25 13.82
C LEU A 280 1.10 -2.20 13.48
N PRO A 281 1.77 -3.37 13.44
CA PRO A 281 3.11 -3.46 12.89
C PRO A 281 3.05 -3.19 11.39
N THR A 282 4.09 -2.56 10.87
CA THR A 282 4.21 -2.23 9.45
C THR A 282 5.59 -2.61 8.94
N PHE A 283 5.69 -3.00 7.67
CA PHE A 283 6.98 -3.04 7.01
C PHE A 283 7.35 -1.63 6.56
N TYR A 284 8.57 -1.20 6.83
CA TYR A 284 9.07 0.10 6.37
C TYR A 284 9.41 0.02 4.89
N ASN A 285 8.37 0.15 4.08
CA ASN A 285 8.33 -0.22 2.66
C ASN A 285 8.79 0.87 1.70
N ASN A 286 9.40 1.96 2.21
CA ASN A 286 10.19 2.88 1.38
C ASN A 286 11.38 2.14 0.71
N PHE A 287 11.76 0.99 1.27
CA PHE A 287 12.50 -0.08 0.63
C PHE A 287 11.73 -1.40 0.78
N GLU A 288 11.36 -2.02 -0.34
CA GLU A 288 10.87 -3.40 -0.37
C GLU A 288 11.20 -4.07 -1.70
N VAL A 289 11.44 -5.37 -1.68
CA VAL A 289 11.48 -6.18 -2.91
C VAL A 289 10.31 -7.15 -2.88
N THR A 290 9.46 -7.09 -3.90
CA THR A 290 8.18 -7.83 -3.92
C THR A 290 8.02 -8.63 -5.21
N SER A 291 7.61 -9.89 -5.09
CA SER A 291 7.23 -10.73 -6.23
C SER A 291 5.97 -10.21 -6.91
N VAL A 292 6.05 -9.94 -8.21
CA VAL A 292 4.90 -9.52 -9.03
C VAL A 292 3.87 -10.63 -9.12
N ALA A 293 4.31 -11.88 -9.27
CA ALA A 293 3.42 -13.04 -9.35
C ALA A 293 2.60 -13.22 -8.07
N PHE A 294 3.24 -13.10 -6.91
CA PHE A 294 2.57 -13.20 -5.60
C PHE A 294 1.50 -12.12 -5.43
N MET A 295 1.83 -10.86 -5.73
CA MET A 295 0.87 -9.75 -5.58
C MET A 295 -0.31 -9.84 -6.56
N ARG A 296 -0.15 -10.60 -7.65
CA ARG A 296 -1.20 -10.87 -8.63
C ARG A 296 -2.04 -12.12 -8.32
N LEU A 297 -1.77 -12.84 -7.23
CA LEU A 297 -2.62 -13.95 -6.79
C LEU A 297 -4.08 -13.46 -6.59
N PRO A 298 -5.09 -14.20 -7.06
CA PRO A 298 -6.48 -13.77 -6.98
C PRO A 298 -6.92 -13.37 -5.57
N GLU A 299 -6.53 -14.13 -4.55
CA GLU A 299 -6.84 -13.88 -3.15
C GLU A 299 -6.15 -12.63 -2.59
N VAL A 300 -4.90 -12.37 -2.99
CA VAL A 300 -4.15 -11.16 -2.60
C VAL A 300 -4.80 -9.92 -3.21
N ARG A 301 -5.14 -9.99 -4.50
CA ARG A 301 -5.84 -8.91 -5.21
C ARG A 301 -7.22 -8.65 -4.61
N LYS A 302 -7.97 -9.70 -4.27
CA LYS A 302 -9.27 -9.58 -3.64
C LYS A 302 -9.17 -8.89 -2.28
N TRP A 303 -8.13 -9.22 -1.50
CA TRP A 303 -7.84 -8.51 -0.24
C TRP A 303 -7.55 -7.03 -0.48
N HIS A 304 -6.68 -6.68 -1.43
CA HIS A 304 -6.40 -5.27 -1.73
C HIS A 304 -7.63 -4.52 -2.23
N SER A 305 -8.47 -5.17 -3.06
CA SER A 305 -9.78 -4.65 -3.48
C SER A 305 -10.66 -4.31 -2.27
N ARG A 306 -10.77 -5.25 -1.32
CA ARG A 306 -11.54 -5.07 -0.09
C ARG A 306 -11.10 -3.85 0.73
N VAL A 307 -9.81 -3.50 0.66
CA VAL A 307 -9.18 -2.40 1.39
C VAL A 307 -9.36 -1.05 0.68
N SER A 308 -9.17 -0.96 -0.65
CA SER A 308 -9.18 0.32 -1.39
C SER A 308 -10.35 0.54 -2.32
N GLU A 309 -10.90 -0.52 -2.93
CA GLU A 309 -11.87 -0.41 -4.03
C GLU A 309 -13.33 -0.56 -3.58
N GLU A 310 -13.54 -0.99 -2.33
CA GLU A 310 -14.86 -1.31 -1.76
C GLU A 310 -15.07 -0.60 -0.43
N GLU A 311 -16.32 -0.37 -0.03
CA GLU A 311 -16.69 0.14 1.30
C GLU A 311 -15.99 -0.65 2.41
N PRO A 312 -15.16 -0.03 3.28
CA PRO A 312 -15.25 1.37 3.69
C PRO A 312 -14.39 2.38 2.92
N PHE A 313 -13.78 1.97 1.79
CA PHE A 313 -12.76 2.72 1.03
C PHE A 313 -11.61 3.19 1.93
N GLY A 314 -11.06 2.27 2.71
CA GLY A 314 -10.22 2.61 3.86
C GLY A 314 -8.92 3.34 3.51
N VAL A 315 -8.36 3.12 2.31
CA VAL A 315 -7.25 3.95 1.81
C VAL A 315 -7.65 5.43 1.72
N PHE A 316 -8.84 5.72 1.17
CA PHE A 316 -9.29 7.09 0.96
C PHE A 316 -9.84 7.73 2.23
N ARG A 317 -10.73 7.05 2.95
CA ARG A 317 -11.41 7.63 4.13
C ARG A 317 -10.61 7.55 5.42
N ARG A 318 -9.70 6.59 5.54
CA ARG A 318 -8.94 6.33 6.78
C ARG A 318 -7.44 6.43 6.62
N ARG A 319 -6.94 6.66 5.41
CA ARG A 319 -5.50 6.72 5.11
C ARG A 319 -4.77 5.45 5.57
N TRP A 320 -5.41 4.30 5.42
CA TRP A 320 -4.77 3.01 5.70
C TRP A 320 -3.57 2.85 4.79
N GLY A 321 -2.38 3.01 5.36
CA GLY A 321 -1.12 2.98 4.63
C GLY A 321 -0.83 1.60 4.03
N ASP A 322 -0.22 1.61 2.86
CA ASP A 322 0.23 0.42 2.14
C ASP A 322 1.23 -0.40 2.97
N ALA A 323 2.04 0.23 3.82
CA ALA A 323 2.95 -0.44 4.75
C ALA A 323 2.26 -1.40 5.74
N GLY A 324 1.14 -0.97 6.33
CA GLY A 324 0.36 -1.79 7.26
C GLY A 324 -0.48 -2.84 6.55
N VAL A 325 -1.05 -2.48 5.39
CA VAL A 325 -1.77 -3.44 4.54
C VAL A 325 -0.82 -4.51 4.01
N ARG A 326 0.43 -4.14 3.66
CA ARG A 326 1.46 -5.07 3.23
C ARG A 326 1.83 -6.06 4.32
N PHE A 327 1.98 -5.58 5.56
CA PHE A 327 2.22 -6.47 6.71
C PHE A 327 1.11 -7.51 6.85
N LEU A 328 -0.16 -7.08 6.82
CA LEU A 328 -1.31 -7.99 6.90
C LEU A 328 -1.39 -8.93 5.68
N THR A 329 -1.07 -8.44 4.49
CA THR A 329 -1.01 -9.28 3.26
C THR A 329 -0.02 -10.43 3.46
N MET A 330 1.18 -10.14 3.94
CA MET A 330 2.20 -11.17 4.21
C MET A 330 1.78 -12.10 5.36
N ALA A 331 1.12 -11.59 6.40
CA ALA A 331 0.61 -12.41 7.48
C ALA A 331 -0.43 -13.44 6.99
N MET A 332 -1.33 -13.01 6.09
CA MET A 332 -2.44 -13.83 5.61
C MET A 332 -2.03 -14.82 4.53
N PHE A 333 -1.21 -14.40 3.57
CA PHE A 333 -1.03 -15.13 2.31
C PHE A 333 0.37 -15.68 2.04
N ALA A 334 1.40 -15.19 2.73
CA ALA A 334 2.76 -15.72 2.62
C ALA A 334 3.09 -16.59 3.83
N GLU A 335 3.90 -17.62 3.64
CA GLU A 335 4.52 -18.40 4.72
C GLU A 335 5.76 -17.68 5.26
N GLU A 336 6.19 -18.03 6.47
CA GLU A 336 7.35 -17.37 7.09
C GLU A 336 8.64 -17.52 6.27
N ARG A 337 8.85 -18.69 5.65
CA ARG A 337 10.03 -18.96 4.81
C ARG A 337 10.07 -18.14 3.51
N GLU A 338 8.95 -17.59 3.08
CA GLU A 338 8.84 -16.81 1.85
C GLU A 338 9.17 -15.32 2.08
N ILE A 339 9.48 -14.94 3.32
CA ILE A 339 9.68 -13.54 3.74
C ILE A 339 11.10 -13.34 4.30
N VAL A 340 11.86 -12.44 3.71
CA VAL A 340 13.17 -12.01 4.20
C VAL A 340 13.04 -10.68 4.96
N ARG A 341 13.54 -10.62 6.20
CA ARG A 341 13.44 -9.43 7.09
C ARG A 341 14.80 -8.86 7.48
N THR A 342 15.77 -8.94 6.58
CA THR A 342 17.13 -8.47 6.84
C THR A 342 17.27 -6.99 6.47
N GLU A 343 17.68 -6.18 7.43
CA GLU A 343 18.00 -4.77 7.22
C GLU A 343 19.06 -4.60 6.13
N VAL A 344 18.82 -3.66 5.23
CA VAL A 344 19.78 -3.32 4.17
C VAL A 344 20.78 -2.33 4.72
N LYS A 345 22.01 -2.80 4.93
CA LYS A 345 23.11 -1.97 5.41
C LYS A 345 23.32 -0.77 4.48
N GLY A 346 23.45 0.42 5.05
CA GLY A 346 23.65 1.66 4.31
C GLY A 346 22.40 2.22 3.62
N TYR A 347 21.23 1.59 3.72
CA TYR A 347 19.99 2.20 3.24
C TYR A 347 19.48 3.25 4.24
N GLU A 348 19.17 4.44 3.74
CA GLU A 348 18.56 5.54 4.49
C GLU A 348 17.30 6.07 3.81
N HIS A 349 16.36 6.52 4.64
CA HIS A 349 15.17 7.24 4.25
C HIS A 349 14.61 8.06 5.44
N PRO A 350 14.38 9.38 5.30
CA PRO A 350 14.79 10.20 4.16
C PRO A 350 16.33 10.31 4.09
N CYS A 351 16.88 10.53 2.89
CA CYS A 351 18.31 10.68 2.69
C CYS A 351 18.82 11.96 3.37
N GLY A 352 19.67 11.82 4.38
CA GLY A 352 20.03 12.91 5.29
C GLY A 352 21.12 13.87 4.81
N ALA A 353 21.85 13.56 3.75
CA ALA A 353 22.98 14.36 3.29
C ALA A 353 23.12 14.38 1.75
N PRO A 354 23.55 15.51 1.15
CA PRO A 354 23.92 15.52 -0.26
C PRO A 354 25.14 14.61 -0.48
N LEU A 355 24.98 13.61 -1.36
CA LEU A 355 26.03 12.68 -1.81
C LEU A 355 27.13 13.34 -2.65
#